data_AF-A0AAX1N9M0-F1
#
_entry.id   AF-A0AAX1N9M0-F1
#
_cell.length_a   1.000
_cell.length_b   1.000
_cell.length_c   1.000
_cell.angle_alpha   90.00
_cell.angle_beta   90.00
_cell.angle_gamma   90.00
#
_symmetry.space_group_name_H-M   'P 1'
#
loop_
_entity.id
_entity.type
_entity.pdbx_description
1 polymer ?
#
loop_
_entity_poly.entity_id
_entity_poly.type
_entity_poly.pdbx_seq_one_letter_code
_entity_poly.pdbx_strand_id
1 'polypeptide(L)'
;MKKLIKTIAICCVGVPSLVYGQSDKNITEQTPSKSEYFSWINHTNEGPTEEQTVANLKFFQWLHDTYGMNLDIYAFDAGTLDGRNYYGSMEDERFKKRFPHGFDLVYSEAKKMNTQLGIWGGPDGFGTTDSSISSRKNMIVSLCKDYEFGLFKFDAVCGVLRKDKQDLFADMMKECQTYSPELVVLNHRIDLGEKGKQYATTFLIDGAETYIDVHMANSSTASHHRVETMKQTPPENLTRLAEDHGVCISSCIDYWEDDLVLQAFNRNLILAPQIYGNPWLMKDEEFPKLAQLFNLHQKYREIMVNAKFLPESYGEGVVSRGNSSTRLITLKNLSWEKKIVEIDIKDLGLEDNGQNVSFRSYHPTQRELGDYDYQDKIQIEVLPFRACLIEASTVKNEELILTGIDYFKHPSASQDSVIIDLLGFQGEEMKIEVRGDLAKYDRAVLENKSISKLLKNRQLKVKFEGEPFVYDYHRKIGEMQKVDVPEDVVSLYEATQFEVDNNSLEARSLKRSGDTKFPAVQAARDAFFEQKQFLNRET
;
A
#
# COMPACT_ATOMS: atom_id res chain seq x y z
N MET A 1 -19.51 2.87 8.17
CA MET A 1 -18.99 1.57 7.71
C MET A 1 -19.65 0.49 8.56
N LYS A 2 -19.94 -0.69 8.02
CA LYS A 2 -20.40 -1.83 8.84
C LYS A 2 -19.32 -2.11 9.89
N LYS A 3 -19.62 -1.95 11.18
CA LYS A 3 -18.64 -2.03 12.29
C LYS A 3 -18.95 -3.10 13.33
N LEU A 4 -20.14 -3.72 13.32
CA LEU A 4 -20.33 -4.91 14.15
C LEU A 4 -19.69 -6.09 13.43
N ILE A 5 -18.70 -6.66 14.09
CA ILE A 5 -17.91 -7.78 13.61
C ILE A 5 -18.34 -9.02 14.39
N LYS A 6 -18.70 -10.09 13.67
CA LYS A 6 -18.73 -11.43 14.26
C LYS A 6 -17.68 -12.30 13.59
N THR A 7 -16.80 -12.90 14.37
CA THR A 7 -15.68 -13.67 13.81
C THR A 7 -15.99 -15.16 13.77
N ILE A 8 -15.88 -15.75 12.58
CA ILE A 8 -15.88 -17.19 12.35
C ILE A 8 -14.44 -17.70 12.27
N ALA A 9 -14.12 -18.79 12.98
CA ALA A 9 -12.84 -19.50 12.86
C ALA A 9 -13.07 -20.96 12.45
N ILE A 10 -12.29 -21.47 11.49
CA ILE A 10 -12.38 -22.84 10.95
C ILE A 10 -10.98 -23.46 10.90
N CYS A 11 -10.76 -24.71 11.33
CA CYS A 11 -9.40 -25.30 11.45
C CYS A 11 -9.13 -26.55 10.56
N CYS A 12 -7.88 -26.73 10.13
CA CYS A 12 -7.33 -27.80 9.26
C CYS A 12 -6.04 -28.43 9.85
N VAL A 13 -5.56 -29.53 9.23
CA VAL A 13 -4.21 -30.08 9.38
C VAL A 13 -3.58 -30.28 7.98
N GLY A 14 -2.48 -29.60 7.63
CA GLY A 14 -1.80 -29.85 6.34
C GLY A 14 -0.54 -29.01 6.02
N VAL A 15 0.43 -29.64 5.35
CA VAL A 15 1.83 -29.23 5.03
C VAL A 15 1.93 -28.46 3.69
N PRO A 16 2.84 -27.46 3.51
CA PRO A 16 2.93 -26.67 2.28
C PRO A 16 4.04 -27.12 1.32
N SER A 17 3.92 -26.72 0.05
CA SER A 17 4.95 -26.85 -0.99
C SER A 17 5.07 -25.56 -1.81
N LEU A 18 6.31 -25.13 -2.05
CA LEU A 18 6.73 -23.93 -2.81
C LEU A 18 7.04 -24.26 -4.27
N VAL A 19 6.84 -23.28 -5.16
CA VAL A 19 7.36 -23.27 -6.54
C VAL A 19 8.03 -21.92 -6.80
N TYR A 20 9.22 -21.95 -7.38
CA TYR A 20 9.98 -20.78 -7.85
C TYR A 20 10.21 -20.88 -9.35
N GLY A 21 10.29 -19.71 -10.02
CA GLY A 21 11.00 -19.57 -11.28
C GLY A 21 10.84 -18.16 -11.88
N GLN A 22 11.95 -17.52 -12.27
CA GLN A 22 11.98 -16.54 -13.35
C GLN A 22 13.39 -16.30 -13.91
N SER A 23 13.44 -15.82 -15.17
CA SER A 23 14.58 -15.67 -16.08
C SER A 23 14.83 -14.20 -16.51
N ASP A 24 16.10 -13.86 -16.80
CA ASP A 24 16.69 -12.85 -17.71
C ASP A 24 16.16 -11.38 -17.80
N LYS A 25 16.58 -10.57 -16.80
CA LYS A 25 17.15 -9.18 -16.79
C LYS A 25 16.73 -8.12 -17.86
N ASN A 26 15.75 -7.26 -17.52
CA ASN A 26 15.67 -5.78 -17.66
C ASN A 26 14.23 -5.32 -17.28
N ILE A 27 14.06 -4.26 -16.48
CA ILE A 27 12.72 -3.76 -16.11
C ILE A 27 12.04 -3.12 -17.33
N THR A 28 10.79 -3.51 -17.59
CA THR A 28 9.98 -3.01 -18.71
C THR A 28 8.54 -2.73 -18.28
N GLU A 29 7.74 -2.18 -19.19
CA GLU A 29 6.28 -2.05 -19.04
C GLU A 29 5.54 -3.40 -18.90
N GLN A 30 6.24 -4.54 -18.99
CA GLN A 30 5.70 -5.89 -18.74
C GLN A 30 6.26 -6.52 -17.46
N THR A 31 7.20 -5.86 -16.77
CA THR A 31 7.71 -6.34 -15.49
C THR A 31 6.63 -6.19 -14.41
N PRO A 32 6.31 -7.24 -13.65
CA PRO A 32 5.38 -7.13 -12.54
C PRO A 32 5.84 -6.07 -11.54
N SER A 33 4.89 -5.33 -10.98
CA SER A 33 5.22 -4.31 -9.99
C SER A 33 5.80 -4.93 -8.72
N LYS A 34 6.72 -4.22 -8.09
CA LYS A 34 7.35 -4.57 -6.82
C LYS A 34 6.70 -3.75 -5.70
N SER A 35 6.31 -4.41 -4.63
CA SER A 35 5.82 -3.75 -3.43
C SER A 35 6.96 -3.05 -2.69
N GLU A 36 6.69 -1.86 -2.16
CA GLU A 36 7.72 -1.05 -1.52
C GLU A 36 7.20 -0.36 -0.25
N TYR A 37 8.07 -0.34 0.75
CA TYR A 37 8.03 0.61 1.85
C TYR A 37 9.28 1.49 1.76
N PHE A 38 9.14 2.81 1.91
CA PHE A 38 10.29 3.69 2.13
C PHE A 38 10.17 4.52 3.41
N SER A 39 11.30 4.83 4.05
CA SER A 39 11.34 5.36 5.42
C SER A 39 11.18 6.88 5.56
N TRP A 40 10.73 7.58 4.51
CA TRP A 40 10.44 9.02 4.60
C TRP A 40 9.40 9.28 5.70
N ILE A 41 9.59 10.35 6.49
CA ILE A 41 8.78 10.73 7.67
C ILE A 41 8.94 9.79 8.89
N ASN A 42 9.43 8.55 8.73
CA ASN A 42 9.78 7.71 9.90
C ASN A 42 11.00 8.23 10.65
N HIS A 43 11.85 9.00 9.99
CA HIS A 43 12.93 9.74 10.64
C HIS A 43 13.07 11.09 9.96
N THR A 44 13.80 11.98 10.61
CA THR A 44 14.16 13.28 10.06
C THR A 44 15.34 13.15 9.07
N ASN A 45 15.76 14.25 8.45
CA ASN A 45 16.83 14.29 7.41
C ASN A 45 18.20 13.77 7.88
N GLU A 46 18.38 13.55 9.18
CA GLU A 46 19.57 12.94 9.77
C GLU A 46 19.69 11.43 9.48
N GLY A 47 18.62 10.82 8.96
CA GLY A 47 18.55 9.40 8.61
C GLY A 47 18.04 8.50 9.74
N PRO A 48 17.90 7.19 9.48
CA PRO A 48 17.54 6.17 10.46
C PRO A 48 18.76 5.67 11.24
N THR A 49 18.54 4.92 12.30
CA THR A 49 19.59 4.11 12.95
C THR A 49 19.39 2.64 12.62
N GLU A 50 20.43 1.83 12.81
CA GLU A 50 20.34 0.37 12.68
C GLU A 50 19.26 -0.21 13.59
N GLU A 51 19.20 0.22 14.85
CA GLU A 51 18.20 -0.25 15.83
C GLU A 51 16.77 0.07 15.38
N GLN A 52 16.52 1.31 14.96
CA GLN A 52 15.22 1.73 14.41
C GLN A 52 14.85 0.91 13.18
N THR A 53 15.80 0.74 12.25
CA THR A 53 15.57 -0.05 11.02
C THR A 53 15.22 -1.49 11.34
N VAL A 54 15.94 -2.11 12.29
CA VAL A 54 15.66 -3.49 12.73
C VAL A 54 14.27 -3.60 13.36
N ALA A 55 13.84 -2.61 14.16
CA ALA A 55 12.48 -2.59 14.70
C ALA A 55 11.42 -2.53 13.59
N ASN A 56 11.62 -1.67 12.58
CA ASN A 56 10.73 -1.58 11.43
C ASN A 56 10.70 -2.88 10.61
N LEU A 57 11.86 -3.50 10.34
CA LEU A 57 11.94 -4.77 9.62
C LEU A 57 11.25 -5.90 10.39
N LYS A 58 11.35 -5.93 11.72
CA LYS A 58 10.61 -6.90 12.56
C LYS A 58 9.10 -6.70 12.52
N PHE A 59 8.62 -5.47 12.37
CA PHE A 59 7.21 -5.20 12.12
C PHE A 59 6.75 -5.83 10.79
N PHE A 60 7.50 -5.64 9.70
CA PHE A 60 7.18 -6.27 8.42
C PHE A 60 7.33 -7.79 8.45
N GLN A 61 8.34 -8.31 9.15
CA GLN A 61 8.51 -9.74 9.37
C GLN A 61 7.30 -10.32 10.10
N TRP A 62 6.77 -9.63 11.11
CA TRP A 62 5.55 -10.06 11.79
C TRP A 62 4.33 -10.11 10.84
N LEU A 63 4.17 -9.13 9.94
CA LEU A 63 3.11 -9.15 8.93
C LEU A 63 3.29 -10.31 7.94
N HIS A 64 4.52 -10.57 7.52
CA HIS A 64 4.88 -11.71 6.68
C HIS A 64 4.53 -13.04 7.36
N ASP A 65 5.03 -13.25 8.58
CA ASP A 65 4.90 -14.53 9.29
C ASP A 65 3.46 -14.79 9.74
N THR A 66 2.68 -13.73 10.01
CA THR A 66 1.28 -13.86 10.48
C THR A 66 0.31 -13.96 9.32
N TYR A 67 0.45 -13.08 8.34
CA TYR A 67 -0.55 -12.84 7.29
C TYR A 67 -0.05 -13.22 5.88
N GLY A 68 1.18 -13.68 5.74
CA GLY A 68 1.79 -14.00 4.44
C GLY A 68 2.08 -12.77 3.59
N MET A 69 2.12 -11.57 4.20
CA MET A 69 2.40 -10.32 3.49
C MET A 69 3.82 -10.32 2.94
N ASN A 70 3.97 -10.14 1.62
CA ASN A 70 5.27 -10.00 0.98
C ASN A 70 5.58 -8.52 0.77
N LEU A 71 6.76 -8.10 1.21
CA LEU A 71 7.34 -6.80 0.91
C LEU A 71 8.57 -7.02 0.04
N ASP A 72 8.55 -6.57 -1.22
CA ASP A 72 9.68 -6.79 -2.13
C ASP A 72 10.86 -5.87 -1.78
N ILE A 73 10.61 -4.61 -1.43
CA ILE A 73 11.65 -3.61 -1.16
C ILE A 73 11.37 -2.84 0.15
N TYR A 74 12.38 -2.76 1.01
CA TYR A 74 12.48 -1.79 2.10
C TYR A 74 13.54 -0.74 1.72
N ALA A 75 13.12 0.48 1.42
CA ALA A 75 14.00 1.55 0.99
C ALA A 75 14.27 2.56 2.13
N PHE A 76 15.55 2.81 2.36
CA PHE A 76 16.00 3.90 3.21
C PHE A 76 15.78 5.23 2.50
N ASP A 77 15.12 6.19 3.15
CA ASP A 77 15.05 7.57 2.67
C ASP A 77 16.20 8.44 3.25
N ALA A 78 16.08 9.76 3.16
CA ALA A 78 17.15 10.72 3.32
C ALA A 78 17.96 10.59 4.63
N GLY A 79 19.29 10.72 4.50
CA GLY A 79 20.20 10.80 5.64
C GLY A 79 20.88 9.48 6.02
N THR A 80 20.60 8.38 5.32
CA THR A 80 21.29 7.10 5.56
C THR A 80 22.76 7.19 5.14
N LEU A 81 23.02 7.39 3.84
CA LEU A 81 24.34 7.73 3.31
C LEU A 81 24.40 9.20 2.94
N ASP A 82 23.73 9.57 1.84
CA ASP A 82 23.67 10.95 1.37
C ASP A 82 22.56 11.72 2.08
N GLY A 83 22.55 13.04 1.93
CA GLY A 83 21.56 13.93 2.51
C GLY A 83 21.55 15.27 1.82
N ARG A 84 20.71 16.18 2.31
CA ARG A 84 20.55 17.49 1.67
C ARG A 84 21.90 18.20 1.56
N ASN A 85 22.33 18.47 0.33
CA ASN A 85 23.59 19.14 -0.02
C ASN A 85 24.88 18.44 0.43
N TYR A 86 24.89 17.13 0.70
CA TYR A 86 26.14 16.40 0.95
C TYR A 86 26.07 14.94 0.47
N TYR A 87 27.24 14.39 0.12
CA TYR A 87 27.43 12.99 -0.26
C TYR A 87 28.24 12.28 0.83
N GLY A 88 27.70 11.18 1.36
CA GLY A 88 28.29 10.44 2.47
C GLY A 88 29.03 9.18 2.04
N SER A 89 29.65 8.52 3.02
CA SER A 89 30.33 7.24 2.87
C SER A 89 29.98 6.27 4.01
N MET A 90 30.01 4.97 3.72
CA MET A 90 29.99 3.92 4.76
C MET A 90 31.22 3.98 5.68
N GLU A 91 32.28 4.67 5.26
CA GLU A 91 33.48 4.86 6.08
C GLU A 91 33.37 6.04 7.06
N ASP A 92 32.36 6.90 6.88
CA ASP A 92 32.19 8.08 7.72
C ASP A 92 31.83 7.69 9.16
N GLU A 93 32.40 8.40 10.13
CA GLU A 93 32.08 8.23 11.56
C GLU A 93 30.58 8.37 11.83
N ARG A 94 29.87 9.20 11.06
CA ARG A 94 28.43 9.35 11.17
C ARG A 94 27.71 8.06 10.80
N PHE A 95 28.09 7.41 9.69
CA PHE A 95 27.48 6.16 9.28
C PHE A 95 27.81 5.05 10.29
N LYS A 96 29.09 4.87 10.62
CA LYS A 96 29.55 3.85 11.60
C LYS A 96 28.89 3.98 12.97
N LYS A 97 28.60 5.21 13.42
CA LYS A 97 27.87 5.42 14.68
C LYS A 97 26.40 5.00 14.60
N ARG A 98 25.75 5.20 13.46
CA ARG A 98 24.32 4.89 13.26
C ARG A 98 24.09 3.43 12.84
N PHE A 99 25.06 2.85 12.15
CA PHE A 99 25.12 1.49 11.62
C PHE A 99 26.44 0.84 12.04
N PRO A 100 26.59 0.48 13.33
CA PRO A 100 27.83 -0.09 13.87
C PRO A 100 28.20 -1.43 13.21
N HIS A 101 27.25 -2.16 12.63
CA HIS A 101 27.49 -3.38 11.87
C HIS A 101 27.42 -3.16 10.35
N GLY A 102 27.55 -1.91 9.90
CA GLY A 102 27.27 -1.55 8.51
C GLY A 102 25.85 -1.96 8.11
N PHE A 103 25.68 -2.46 6.88
CA PHE A 103 24.38 -2.97 6.45
C PHE A 103 24.14 -4.46 6.79
N ASP A 104 25.13 -5.16 7.38
CA ASP A 104 25.06 -6.62 7.57
C ASP A 104 23.84 -7.06 8.38
N LEU A 105 23.59 -6.38 9.52
CA LEU A 105 22.47 -6.73 10.38
C LEU A 105 21.13 -6.47 9.70
N VAL A 106 20.92 -5.28 9.15
CA VAL A 106 19.65 -4.92 8.49
C VAL A 106 19.39 -5.75 7.24
N TYR A 107 20.44 -6.08 6.48
CA TYR A 107 20.35 -7.01 5.36
C TYR A 107 19.91 -8.39 5.83
N SER A 108 20.53 -8.92 6.89
CA SER A 108 20.16 -10.22 7.44
C SER A 108 18.70 -10.28 7.93
N GLU A 109 18.20 -9.20 8.53
CA GLU A 109 16.79 -9.10 8.96
C GLU A 109 15.84 -9.03 7.76
N ALA A 110 16.14 -8.21 6.74
CA ALA A 110 15.34 -8.12 5.52
C ALA A 110 15.26 -9.47 4.78
N LYS A 111 16.36 -10.23 4.73
CA LYS A 111 16.41 -11.55 4.08
C LYS A 111 15.52 -12.60 4.74
N LYS A 112 15.16 -12.47 6.03
CA LYS A 112 14.25 -13.42 6.70
C LYS A 112 12.86 -13.48 6.06
N MET A 113 12.46 -12.41 5.39
CA MET A 113 11.19 -12.28 4.67
C MET A 113 11.38 -12.05 3.17
N ASN A 114 12.57 -12.40 2.63
CA ASN A 114 12.94 -12.23 1.22
C ASN A 114 12.76 -10.78 0.67
N THR A 115 12.95 -9.78 1.53
CA THR A 115 12.89 -8.36 1.16
C THR A 115 14.27 -7.87 0.73
N GLN A 116 14.33 -7.12 -0.38
CA GLN A 116 15.52 -6.41 -0.82
C GLN A 116 15.62 -5.03 -0.13
N LEU A 117 16.84 -4.51 0.00
CA LEU A 117 17.05 -3.15 0.47
C LEU A 117 17.02 -2.16 -0.69
N GLY A 118 16.63 -0.92 -0.42
CA GLY A 118 16.73 0.22 -1.34
C GLY A 118 17.34 1.43 -0.63
N ILE A 119 17.84 2.41 -1.37
CA ILE A 119 18.36 3.65 -0.75
C ILE A 119 18.08 4.90 -1.58
N TRP A 120 17.75 5.97 -0.87
CA TRP A 120 17.74 7.33 -1.37
C TRP A 120 19.12 7.96 -1.30
N GLY A 121 19.52 8.68 -2.34
CA GLY A 121 20.75 9.43 -2.33
C GLY A 121 20.88 10.40 -3.50
N GLY A 122 22.08 10.94 -3.66
CA GLY A 122 22.38 11.88 -4.74
C GLY A 122 23.05 11.17 -5.92
N PRO A 123 22.90 11.71 -7.14
CA PRO A 123 23.45 11.09 -8.36
C PRO A 123 24.97 11.24 -8.49
N ASP A 124 25.60 12.15 -7.75
CA ASP A 124 27.02 12.46 -7.84
C ASP A 124 27.80 11.90 -6.62
N GLY A 125 28.70 12.69 -6.03
CA GLY A 125 29.61 12.27 -4.95
C GLY A 125 30.96 11.75 -5.46
N PHE A 126 31.23 11.83 -6.77
CA PHE A 126 32.47 11.29 -7.36
C PHE A 126 33.74 12.09 -7.01
N GLY A 127 33.59 13.31 -6.48
CA GLY A 127 34.72 14.22 -6.24
C GLY A 127 35.40 14.65 -7.54
N THR A 128 36.71 14.92 -7.51
CA THR A 128 37.51 15.41 -8.64
C THR A 128 38.78 14.61 -8.92
N THR A 129 39.08 13.59 -8.12
CA THR A 129 40.28 12.75 -8.26
C THR A 129 39.88 11.33 -8.68
N ASP A 130 40.79 10.59 -9.32
CA ASP A 130 40.52 9.20 -9.69
C ASP A 130 40.20 8.34 -8.46
N SER A 131 40.90 8.58 -7.34
CA SER A 131 40.65 7.89 -6.07
C SER A 131 39.23 8.15 -5.54
N SER A 132 38.74 9.40 -5.57
CA SER A 132 37.38 9.72 -5.13
C SER A 132 36.32 9.13 -6.08
N ILE A 133 36.58 9.13 -7.39
CA ILE A 133 35.69 8.52 -8.39
C ILE A 133 35.56 7.01 -8.15
N SER A 134 36.69 6.31 -8.02
CA SER A 134 36.71 4.88 -7.73
C SER A 134 36.05 4.55 -6.39
N SER A 135 36.29 5.36 -5.35
CA SER A 135 35.70 5.13 -4.03
C SER A 135 34.17 5.23 -4.06
N ARG A 136 33.62 6.28 -4.69
CA ARG A 136 32.16 6.44 -4.83
C ARG A 136 31.56 5.30 -5.64
N LYS A 137 32.16 4.98 -6.80
CA LYS A 137 31.68 3.91 -7.68
C LYS A 137 31.68 2.57 -6.95
N ASN A 138 32.79 2.20 -6.31
CA ASN A 138 32.91 0.93 -5.59
C ASN A 138 31.89 0.83 -4.45
N MET A 139 31.66 1.91 -3.72
CA MET A 139 30.69 1.93 -2.62
C MET A 139 29.26 1.72 -3.11
N ILE A 140 28.83 2.39 -4.18
CA ILE A 140 27.46 2.21 -4.69
C ILE A 140 27.29 0.83 -5.32
N VAL A 141 28.28 0.35 -6.08
CA VAL A 141 28.27 -1.01 -6.65
C VAL A 141 28.25 -2.08 -5.56
N SER A 142 28.96 -1.88 -4.43
CA SER A 142 28.97 -2.84 -3.32
C SER A 142 27.59 -3.01 -2.68
N LEU A 143 26.72 -1.98 -2.72
CA LEU A 143 25.34 -2.12 -2.24
C LEU A 143 24.57 -3.20 -3.02
N CYS A 144 24.69 -3.23 -4.34
CA CYS A 144 24.06 -4.28 -5.15
C CYS A 144 24.79 -5.62 -5.03
N LYS A 145 26.12 -5.60 -5.02
CA LYS A 145 26.96 -6.80 -5.01
C LYS A 145 26.89 -7.58 -3.70
N ASP A 146 27.01 -6.89 -2.57
CA ASP A 146 27.20 -7.51 -1.27
C ASP A 146 25.88 -7.58 -0.47
N TYR A 147 24.92 -6.70 -0.77
CA TYR A 147 23.65 -6.57 -0.04
C TYR A 147 22.40 -6.69 -0.92
N GLU A 148 22.54 -7.04 -2.20
CA GLU A 148 21.42 -7.28 -3.13
C GLU A 148 20.42 -6.11 -3.22
N PHE A 149 20.90 -4.86 -3.11
CA PHE A 149 20.01 -3.69 -3.19
C PHE A 149 19.20 -3.73 -4.48
N GLY A 150 17.88 -3.62 -4.34
CA GLY A 150 16.89 -3.70 -5.41
C GLY A 150 16.38 -2.33 -5.89
N LEU A 151 16.72 -1.25 -5.20
CA LEU A 151 16.28 0.10 -5.56
C LEU A 151 17.29 1.19 -5.21
N PHE A 152 17.48 2.14 -6.13
CA PHE A 152 18.14 3.42 -5.88
C PHE A 152 17.21 4.57 -6.25
N LYS A 153 16.94 5.46 -5.30
CA LYS A 153 16.22 6.72 -5.52
C LYS A 153 17.21 7.88 -5.56
N PHE A 154 17.44 8.43 -6.74
CA PHE A 154 18.33 9.59 -6.89
C PHE A 154 17.53 10.87 -6.95
N ASP A 155 17.86 11.82 -6.06
CA ASP A 155 17.09 13.04 -5.85
C ASP A 155 17.94 14.31 -5.96
N ALA A 156 17.41 15.29 -6.70
CA ALA A 156 18.01 16.61 -6.85
C ALA A 156 18.15 17.39 -5.52
N VAL A 157 17.45 17.01 -4.45
CA VAL A 157 17.62 17.57 -3.09
C VAL A 157 19.02 17.31 -2.52
N CYS A 158 19.69 16.22 -2.90
CA CYS A 158 21.10 15.99 -2.57
C CYS A 158 22.04 16.94 -3.33
N GLY A 159 21.66 17.28 -4.55
CA GLY A 159 22.46 18.04 -5.51
C GLY A 159 22.26 17.52 -6.93
N VAL A 160 22.76 18.28 -7.91
CA VAL A 160 22.69 17.90 -9.33
C VAL A 160 23.85 16.98 -9.73
N LEU A 161 23.63 16.16 -10.76
CA LEU A 161 24.71 15.43 -11.42
C LEU A 161 25.53 16.39 -12.29
N ARG A 162 26.84 16.50 -12.05
CA ARG A 162 27.72 17.31 -12.91
C ARG A 162 27.81 16.70 -14.30
N LYS A 163 27.80 17.55 -15.34
CA LYS A 163 27.83 17.12 -16.75
C LYS A 163 29.03 16.23 -17.08
N ASP A 164 30.20 16.52 -16.53
CA ASP A 164 31.42 15.73 -16.73
C ASP A 164 31.41 14.38 -15.97
N LYS A 165 30.37 14.10 -15.17
CA LYS A 165 30.19 12.86 -14.40
C LYS A 165 29.05 11.97 -14.91
N GLN A 166 28.30 12.40 -15.93
CA GLN A 166 27.17 11.61 -16.47
C GLN A 166 27.59 10.24 -17.01
N ASP A 167 28.74 10.16 -17.68
CA ASP A 167 29.30 8.89 -18.16
C ASP A 167 29.70 7.96 -17.00
N LEU A 168 30.28 8.51 -15.93
CA LEU A 168 30.66 7.74 -14.73
C LEU A 168 29.43 7.20 -14.00
N PHE A 169 28.35 7.99 -13.93
CA PHE A 169 27.07 7.53 -13.40
C PHE A 169 26.52 6.36 -14.22
N ALA A 170 26.51 6.47 -15.55
CA ALA A 170 26.04 5.41 -16.43
C ALA A 170 26.85 4.11 -16.26
N ASP A 171 28.19 4.21 -16.18
CA ASP A 171 29.07 3.06 -15.96
C ASP A 171 28.85 2.43 -14.57
N MET A 172 28.59 3.25 -13.54
CA MET A 172 28.25 2.78 -12.20
C MET A 172 26.93 2.01 -12.19
N MET A 173 25.87 2.54 -12.82
CA MET A 173 24.57 1.87 -12.89
C MET A 173 24.63 0.58 -13.70
N LYS A 174 25.35 0.58 -14.82
CA LYS A 174 25.59 -0.62 -15.62
C LYS A 174 26.24 -1.73 -14.79
N GLU A 175 27.24 -1.38 -13.98
CA GLU A 175 27.91 -2.33 -13.11
C GLU A 175 26.99 -2.83 -11.99
N CYS A 176 26.20 -1.94 -11.37
CA CYS A 176 25.19 -2.33 -10.37
C CYS A 176 24.20 -3.37 -10.94
N GLN A 177 23.72 -3.17 -12.17
CA GLN A 177 22.79 -4.08 -12.84
C GLN A 177 23.38 -5.46 -13.18
N THR A 178 24.70 -5.62 -13.14
CA THR A 178 25.31 -6.96 -13.26
C THR A 178 24.96 -7.84 -12.05
N TYR A 179 24.88 -7.23 -10.86
CA TYR A 179 24.58 -7.87 -9.58
C TYR A 179 23.09 -7.82 -9.24
N SER A 180 22.43 -6.69 -9.47
CA SER A 180 20.99 -6.46 -9.24
C SER A 180 20.28 -6.14 -10.56
N PRO A 181 19.84 -7.13 -11.33
CA PRO A 181 19.36 -6.93 -12.70
C PRO A 181 18.05 -6.18 -12.83
N GLU A 182 17.22 -6.36 -11.83
CA GLU A 182 15.94 -5.72 -11.69
C GLU A 182 16.05 -4.58 -10.69
N LEU A 183 17.21 -3.92 -10.65
CA LEU A 183 17.43 -2.70 -9.89
C LEU A 183 16.52 -1.62 -10.46
N VAL A 184 15.62 -1.14 -9.61
CA VAL A 184 14.77 0.01 -9.90
C VAL A 184 15.60 1.28 -9.65
N VAL A 185 15.80 2.11 -10.67
CA VAL A 185 16.48 3.41 -10.52
C VAL A 185 15.44 4.52 -10.68
N LEU A 186 15.07 5.15 -9.57
CA LEU A 186 14.12 6.26 -9.54
C LEU A 186 14.85 7.58 -9.79
N ASN A 187 14.44 8.32 -10.83
CA ASN A 187 14.99 9.63 -11.13
C ASN A 187 14.06 10.75 -10.63
N HIS A 188 14.44 11.39 -9.52
CA HIS A 188 13.73 12.53 -8.96
C HIS A 188 14.38 13.83 -9.45
N ARG A 189 14.01 14.22 -10.68
CA ARG A 189 14.29 15.53 -11.29
C ARG A 189 15.76 15.81 -11.62
N ILE A 190 16.54 14.79 -11.97
CA ILE A 190 17.96 14.92 -12.32
C ILE A 190 18.18 14.81 -13.83
N ASP A 191 19.04 15.68 -14.37
CA ASP A 191 19.61 15.51 -15.71
C ASP A 191 20.71 14.44 -15.70
N LEU A 192 20.33 13.20 -16.00
CA LEU A 192 21.23 12.05 -16.09
C LEU A 192 22.05 12.01 -17.39
N GLY A 193 21.81 12.91 -18.34
CA GLY A 193 22.38 12.85 -19.69
C GLY A 193 21.89 11.64 -20.49
N GLU A 194 22.30 11.56 -21.76
CA GLU A 194 21.75 10.54 -22.68
C GLU A 194 22.12 9.11 -22.30
N LYS A 195 23.34 8.88 -21.77
CA LYS A 195 23.75 7.53 -21.33
C LYS A 195 23.13 7.15 -19.99
N GLY A 196 23.09 8.08 -19.03
CA GLY A 196 22.56 7.81 -17.69
C GLY A 196 21.04 7.53 -17.71
N LYS A 197 20.29 8.23 -18.58
CA LYS A 197 18.84 8.01 -18.76
C LYS A 197 18.49 6.56 -19.14
N GLN A 198 19.37 5.84 -19.84
CA GLN A 198 19.13 4.44 -20.23
C GLN A 198 19.04 3.48 -19.03
N TYR A 199 19.58 3.90 -17.88
CA TYR A 199 19.58 3.11 -16.65
C TYR A 199 18.54 3.59 -15.64
N ALA A 200 17.85 4.72 -15.90
CA ALA A 200 16.72 5.16 -15.09
C ALA A 200 15.49 4.31 -15.43
N THR A 201 14.85 3.75 -14.41
CA THR A 201 13.63 2.95 -14.55
C THR A 201 12.39 3.83 -14.53
N THR A 202 12.38 4.87 -13.70
CA THR A 202 11.19 5.71 -13.49
C THR A 202 11.52 7.19 -13.45
N PHE A 203 10.44 7.98 -13.49
CA PHE A 203 10.42 9.39 -13.12
C PHE A 203 9.25 9.63 -12.16
N LEU A 204 9.35 10.70 -11.37
CA LEU A 204 8.27 11.13 -10.48
C LEU A 204 7.17 11.86 -11.27
N ILE A 205 5.95 11.33 -11.23
CA ILE A 205 4.75 11.94 -11.83
C ILE A 205 4.24 13.05 -10.90
N ASP A 206 3.92 14.21 -11.48
CA ASP A 206 3.27 15.38 -10.84
C ASP A 206 3.96 15.98 -9.61
N GLY A 207 5.04 15.34 -9.10
CA GLY A 207 5.77 15.81 -7.95
C GLY A 207 5.02 15.79 -6.63
N ALA A 208 3.82 15.18 -6.61
CA ALA A 208 2.94 15.18 -5.44
C ALA A 208 3.43 14.16 -4.40
N GLU A 209 3.43 14.55 -3.13
CA GLU A 209 3.70 13.68 -1.99
C GLU A 209 2.39 13.54 -1.20
N THR A 210 2.03 12.31 -0.82
CA THR A 210 0.75 12.01 -0.17
C THR A 210 0.79 12.19 1.35
N TYR A 211 1.66 13.05 1.88
CA TYR A 211 1.66 13.37 3.32
C TYR A 211 0.42 14.20 3.65
N ILE A 212 -0.62 13.52 4.13
CA ILE A 212 -1.98 14.07 4.24
C ILE A 212 -2.03 15.23 5.24
N ASP A 213 -2.71 16.30 4.86
CA ASP A 213 -2.82 17.60 5.53
C ASP A 213 -1.49 18.35 5.73
N VAL A 214 -0.40 17.89 5.08
CA VAL A 214 0.90 18.58 5.07
C VAL A 214 1.34 18.94 3.65
N HIS A 215 1.39 17.94 2.77
CA HIS A 215 1.72 18.10 1.34
C HIS A 215 0.50 17.94 0.44
N MET A 216 -0.55 17.28 0.93
CA MET A 216 -1.81 17.14 0.21
C MET A 216 -3.00 17.27 1.15
N ALA A 217 -3.93 18.17 0.84
CA ALA A 217 -5.16 18.38 1.59
C ALA A 217 -6.36 18.47 0.65
N ASN A 218 -7.55 18.13 1.15
CA ASN A 218 -8.76 18.23 0.34
C ASN A 218 -9.06 19.68 -0.05
N SER A 219 -9.35 19.88 -1.34
CA SER A 219 -9.90 21.14 -1.86
C SER A 219 -11.43 21.24 -1.74
N SER A 220 -12.10 20.22 -1.19
CA SER A 220 -13.55 20.19 -0.99
C SER A 220 -13.93 19.53 0.34
N THR A 221 -15.14 19.82 0.82
CA THR A 221 -15.69 19.13 2.00
C THR A 221 -15.99 17.69 1.67
N ALA A 222 -15.39 16.76 2.43
CA ALA A 222 -15.54 15.33 2.26
C ALA A 222 -15.67 14.61 3.61
N SER A 223 -15.94 13.31 3.58
CA SER A 223 -16.05 12.47 4.79
C SER A 223 -14.69 12.06 5.39
N HIS A 224 -13.58 12.26 4.67
CA HIS A 224 -12.22 11.96 5.12
C HIS A 224 -11.18 12.77 4.33
N HIS A 225 -9.93 12.79 4.80
CA HIS A 225 -8.85 13.68 4.34
C HIS A 225 -8.10 13.24 3.06
N ARG A 226 -8.46 12.09 2.48
CA ARG A 226 -7.75 11.46 1.35
C ARG A 226 -8.45 11.64 0.01
N VAL A 227 -9.45 12.51 -0.08
CA VAL A 227 -10.20 12.68 -1.33
C VAL A 227 -9.34 13.32 -2.41
N GLU A 228 -8.40 14.18 -2.04
CA GLU A 228 -7.45 14.75 -3.00
C GLU A 228 -6.51 13.68 -3.58
N THR A 229 -6.00 12.73 -2.78
CA THR A 229 -5.16 11.64 -3.31
C THR A 229 -5.98 10.73 -4.24
N MET A 230 -7.25 10.48 -3.90
CA MET A 230 -8.15 9.69 -4.73
C MET A 230 -8.46 10.35 -6.09
N LYS A 231 -8.25 11.66 -6.28
CA LYS A 231 -8.46 12.31 -7.59
C LYS A 231 -7.44 11.87 -8.63
N GLN A 232 -6.23 11.50 -8.21
CA GLN A 232 -5.18 11.06 -9.12
C GLN A 232 -5.68 9.94 -10.05
N THR A 233 -5.32 10.05 -11.32
CA THR A 233 -5.70 9.11 -12.37
C THR A 233 -4.47 8.35 -12.86
N PRO A 234 -4.65 7.21 -13.54
CA PRO A 234 -3.55 6.54 -14.22
C PRO A 234 -2.93 7.44 -15.29
N PRO A 235 -1.62 7.32 -15.56
CA PRO A 235 -0.99 8.06 -16.65
C PRO A 235 -1.72 7.87 -17.99
N GLU A 236 -1.76 8.90 -18.83
CA GLU A 236 -2.55 8.93 -20.09
C GLU A 236 -2.26 7.73 -21.02
N ASN A 237 -1.03 7.20 -21.00
CA ASN A 237 -0.63 6.05 -21.81
C ASN A 237 -0.55 4.73 -21.03
N LEU A 238 -1.09 4.70 -19.80
CA LEU A 238 -0.99 3.57 -18.86
C LEU A 238 0.45 3.10 -18.60
N THR A 239 1.43 4.00 -18.76
CA THR A 239 2.83 3.72 -18.42
C THR A 239 2.93 3.37 -16.95
N ARG A 240 3.68 2.31 -16.66
CA ARG A 240 3.96 1.81 -15.31
C ARG A 240 5.39 2.15 -14.89
N LEU A 241 6.27 2.50 -15.83
CA LEU A 241 7.65 2.92 -15.57
C LEU A 241 7.74 4.37 -15.05
N ALA A 242 7.01 4.61 -13.96
CA ALA A 242 6.86 5.88 -13.30
C ALA A 242 6.62 5.67 -11.80
N GLU A 243 6.63 6.74 -11.02
CA GLU A 243 6.42 6.71 -9.58
C GLU A 243 5.50 7.87 -9.16
N ASP A 244 4.66 7.63 -8.14
CA ASP A 244 3.68 8.59 -7.62
C ASP A 244 3.83 8.85 -6.10
N HIS A 245 4.99 8.48 -5.53
CA HIS A 245 5.31 8.50 -4.09
C HIS A 245 4.47 7.56 -3.20
N GLY A 246 3.52 6.80 -3.75
CA GLY A 246 2.75 5.85 -2.97
C GLY A 246 1.83 6.51 -1.94
N VAL A 247 1.48 5.76 -0.89
CA VAL A 247 0.52 6.15 0.14
C VAL A 247 1.21 6.39 1.48
N CYS A 248 1.16 7.62 1.98
CA CYS A 248 1.63 7.94 3.32
C CYS A 248 0.72 7.35 4.39
N ILE A 249 1.30 6.62 5.35
CA ILE A 249 0.64 6.13 6.55
C ILE A 249 1.34 6.76 7.76
N SER A 250 1.08 8.04 8.03
CA SER A 250 1.69 8.76 9.17
C SER A 250 0.72 9.78 9.77
N SER A 251 0.04 10.53 8.90
CA SER A 251 -1.06 11.44 9.25
C SER A 251 -2.39 10.97 8.68
N CYS A 252 -3.49 11.39 9.33
CA CYS A 252 -4.86 11.23 8.85
C CYS A 252 -5.12 9.85 8.22
N ILE A 253 -4.81 8.81 8.98
CA ILE A 253 -4.69 7.43 8.48
C ILE A 253 -6.02 6.87 8.00
N ASP A 254 -7.16 7.32 8.53
CA ASP A 254 -8.46 6.79 8.13
C ASP A 254 -8.64 6.83 6.60
N TYR A 255 -9.23 5.75 6.06
CA TYR A 255 -9.47 5.55 4.63
C TYR A 255 -8.19 5.41 3.78
N TRP A 256 -7.06 5.06 4.39
CA TRP A 256 -5.82 4.72 3.67
C TRP A 256 -6.04 3.58 2.65
N GLU A 257 -6.99 2.68 2.91
CA GLU A 257 -7.30 1.56 2.04
C GLU A 257 -7.91 2.00 0.69
N ASP A 258 -8.68 3.09 0.66
CA ASP A 258 -9.26 3.62 -0.58
C ASP A 258 -8.16 4.21 -1.48
N ASP A 259 -7.20 4.90 -0.87
CA ASP A 259 -6.03 5.46 -1.53
C ASP A 259 -5.11 4.35 -2.07
N LEU A 260 -4.77 3.37 -1.22
CA LEU A 260 -3.91 2.25 -1.60
C LEU A 260 -4.54 1.37 -2.69
N VAL A 261 -5.86 1.19 -2.69
CA VAL A 261 -6.53 0.48 -3.78
C VAL A 261 -6.32 1.17 -5.13
N LEU A 262 -6.43 2.51 -5.17
CA LEU A 262 -6.20 3.27 -6.39
C LEU A 262 -4.71 3.29 -6.76
N GLN A 263 -3.80 3.44 -5.80
CA GLN A 263 -2.36 3.38 -6.06
C GLN A 263 -1.96 2.02 -6.64
N ALA A 264 -2.34 0.93 -5.96
CA ALA A 264 -1.85 -0.41 -6.26
C ALA A 264 -2.55 -1.06 -7.46
N PHE A 265 -3.86 -0.88 -7.61
CA PHE A 265 -4.66 -1.61 -8.62
C PHE A 265 -5.13 -0.72 -9.78
N ASN A 266 -5.36 0.58 -9.55
CA ASN A 266 -5.77 1.49 -10.62
C ASN A 266 -4.55 2.00 -11.39
N ARG A 267 -3.60 2.66 -10.71
CA ARG A 267 -2.38 3.18 -11.32
C ARG A 267 -1.35 2.07 -11.56
N ASN A 268 -1.18 1.14 -10.62
CA ASN A 268 -0.34 -0.07 -10.73
C ASN A 268 1.02 0.23 -11.39
N LEU A 269 1.71 1.24 -10.87
CA LEU A 269 3.05 1.61 -11.33
C LEU A 269 4.05 0.54 -10.94
N ILE A 270 5.31 0.63 -11.41
CA ILE A 270 6.33 -0.39 -11.17
C ILE A 270 6.62 -0.59 -9.68
N LEU A 271 6.35 0.42 -8.86
CA LEU A 271 6.32 0.33 -7.40
C LEU A 271 4.86 0.36 -6.92
N ALA A 272 4.32 -0.82 -6.65
CA ALA A 272 2.95 -1.01 -6.21
C ALA A 272 2.80 -2.38 -5.52
N PRO A 273 2.10 -2.46 -4.37
CA PRO A 273 1.68 -1.34 -3.54
C PRO A 273 2.89 -0.60 -2.96
N GLN A 274 2.87 0.74 -2.98
CA GLN A 274 3.93 1.58 -2.42
C GLN A 274 3.38 2.34 -1.21
N ILE A 275 4.02 2.20 -0.05
CA ILE A 275 3.66 2.90 1.19
C ILE A 275 4.87 3.56 1.84
N TYR A 276 4.66 4.56 2.69
CA TYR A 276 5.74 5.17 3.47
C TYR A 276 5.24 5.80 4.77
N GLY A 277 6.16 6.30 5.60
CA GLY A 277 5.86 6.87 6.90
C GLY A 277 5.87 5.81 8.01
N ASN A 278 4.83 5.80 8.83
CA ASN A 278 4.75 5.07 10.08
C ASN A 278 3.56 4.09 10.13
N PRO A 279 3.55 3.00 9.34
CA PRO A 279 2.42 2.06 9.28
C PRO A 279 2.09 1.38 10.63
N TRP A 280 3.03 1.31 11.56
CA TRP A 280 2.77 0.88 12.95
C TRP A 280 1.86 1.83 13.74
N LEU A 281 1.53 3.01 13.21
CA LEU A 281 0.48 3.91 13.73
C LEU A 281 -0.91 3.56 13.20
N MET A 282 -1.11 2.37 12.64
CA MET A 282 -2.42 1.80 12.38
C MET A 282 -2.95 1.08 13.64
N LYS A 283 -4.25 0.83 13.68
CA LYS A 283 -4.89 -0.05 14.67
C LYS A 283 -4.56 -1.50 14.37
N ASP A 284 -4.56 -2.32 15.41
CA ASP A 284 -4.34 -3.76 15.32
C ASP A 284 -5.28 -4.46 14.31
N GLU A 285 -6.52 -3.99 14.19
CA GLU A 285 -7.54 -4.52 13.27
C GLU A 285 -7.31 -4.16 11.79
N GLU A 286 -6.44 -3.20 11.49
CA GLU A 286 -6.17 -2.76 10.12
C GLU A 286 -5.01 -3.51 9.46
N PHE A 287 -4.10 -4.11 10.26
CA PHE A 287 -2.96 -4.86 9.72
C PHE A 287 -3.35 -6.05 8.83
N PRO A 288 -4.37 -6.88 9.16
CA PRO A 288 -4.85 -7.90 8.25
C PRO A 288 -5.34 -7.31 6.92
N LYS A 289 -5.94 -6.11 6.92
CA LYS A 289 -6.43 -5.46 5.71
C LYS A 289 -5.27 -4.97 4.84
N LEU A 290 -4.22 -4.43 5.45
CA LEU A 290 -2.97 -4.05 4.76
C LEU A 290 -2.35 -5.27 4.08
N ALA A 291 -2.15 -6.34 4.85
CA ALA A 291 -1.62 -7.59 4.32
C ALA A 291 -2.49 -8.17 3.20
N GLN A 292 -3.82 -8.08 3.30
CA GLN A 292 -4.72 -8.56 2.25
C GLN A 292 -4.50 -7.80 0.93
N LEU A 293 -4.35 -6.48 0.94
CA LEU A 293 -4.14 -5.71 -0.28
C LEU A 293 -2.80 -6.03 -0.93
N PHE A 294 -1.73 -6.21 -0.14
CA PHE A 294 -0.44 -6.66 -0.63
C PHE A 294 -0.52 -8.07 -1.23
N ASN A 295 -1.18 -9.02 -0.54
CA ASN A 295 -1.32 -10.38 -1.03
C ASN A 295 -2.18 -10.48 -2.30
N LEU A 296 -3.25 -9.69 -2.38
CA LEU A 296 -4.06 -9.60 -3.60
C LEU A 296 -3.25 -9.04 -4.75
N HIS A 297 -2.49 -7.96 -4.53
CA HIS A 297 -1.63 -7.41 -5.55
C HIS A 297 -0.60 -8.45 -6.01
N GLN A 298 0.09 -9.11 -5.08
CA GLN A 298 1.04 -10.18 -5.36
C GLN A 298 0.41 -11.33 -6.16
N LYS A 299 -0.83 -11.72 -5.86
CA LYS A 299 -1.56 -12.78 -6.58
C LYS A 299 -1.81 -12.42 -8.04
N TYR A 300 -2.07 -11.15 -8.35
CA TYR A 300 -2.49 -10.71 -9.68
C TYR A 300 -1.43 -9.87 -10.43
N ARG A 301 -0.28 -9.56 -9.84
CA ARG A 301 0.72 -8.63 -10.40
C ARG A 301 1.17 -8.99 -11.82
N GLU A 302 1.30 -10.29 -12.10
CA GLU A 302 1.71 -10.82 -13.40
C GLU A 302 0.69 -10.48 -14.51
N ILE A 303 -0.60 -10.41 -14.18
CA ILE A 303 -1.65 -10.12 -15.17
C ILE A 303 -2.01 -8.63 -15.21
N MET A 304 -1.82 -7.89 -14.10
CA MET A 304 -2.14 -6.48 -14.00
C MET A 304 -1.23 -5.56 -14.84
N VAL A 305 -0.16 -6.10 -15.39
CA VAL A 305 0.70 -5.42 -16.39
C VAL A 305 -0.09 -5.04 -17.64
N ASN A 306 -1.15 -5.79 -17.95
CA ASN A 306 -2.03 -5.56 -19.09
C ASN A 306 -3.25 -4.75 -18.65
N ALA A 307 -3.45 -3.58 -19.25
CA ALA A 307 -4.50 -2.66 -18.85
C ALA A 307 -5.22 -2.02 -20.04
N LYS A 308 -6.45 -1.58 -19.82
CA LYS A 308 -7.19 -0.71 -20.72
C LYS A 308 -8.03 0.28 -19.94
N PHE A 309 -8.17 1.49 -20.46
CA PHE A 309 -9.20 2.40 -19.99
C PHE A 309 -10.59 1.82 -20.28
N LEU A 310 -11.51 2.06 -19.36
CA LEU A 310 -12.93 1.80 -19.55
C LEU A 310 -13.65 3.10 -19.96
N PRO A 311 -14.88 3.02 -20.49
CA PRO A 311 -15.66 4.21 -20.84
C PRO A 311 -15.73 5.24 -19.72
N GLU A 312 -15.60 6.53 -20.06
CA GLU A 312 -15.68 7.64 -19.09
C GLU A 312 -17.02 7.68 -18.34
N SER A 313 -18.09 7.13 -18.94
CA SER A 313 -19.38 6.95 -18.28
C SER A 313 -19.29 6.12 -16.99
N TYR A 314 -18.28 5.26 -16.85
CA TYR A 314 -18.05 4.49 -15.63
C TYR A 314 -17.36 5.32 -14.55
N GLY A 315 -16.64 6.36 -14.95
CA GLY A 315 -15.95 7.31 -14.09
C GLY A 315 -14.62 7.76 -14.66
N GLU A 316 -14.12 8.86 -14.12
CA GLU A 316 -12.80 9.39 -14.46
C GLU A 316 -11.68 8.41 -14.06
N GLY A 317 -10.77 8.15 -15.00
CA GLY A 317 -9.58 7.32 -14.78
C GLY A 317 -9.86 5.85 -14.48
N VAL A 318 -11.05 5.34 -14.83
CA VAL A 318 -11.40 3.94 -14.59
C VAL A 318 -10.63 3.02 -15.55
N VAL A 319 -10.00 2.00 -14.99
CA VAL A 319 -9.15 1.04 -15.71
C VAL A 319 -9.57 -0.39 -15.36
N SER A 320 -9.50 -1.25 -16.36
CA SER A 320 -9.54 -2.71 -16.21
C SER A 320 -8.13 -3.28 -16.42
N ARG A 321 -7.60 -4.01 -15.44
CA ARG A 321 -6.27 -4.64 -15.48
C ARG A 321 -6.36 -6.15 -15.36
N GLY A 322 -5.58 -6.90 -16.14
CA GLY A 322 -5.59 -8.36 -16.10
C GLY A 322 -5.46 -9.01 -17.46
N ASN A 323 -5.91 -10.24 -17.60
CA ASN A 323 -5.81 -11.03 -18.83
C ASN A 323 -7.20 -11.36 -19.41
N SER A 324 -7.27 -12.28 -20.37
CA SER A 324 -8.52 -12.66 -21.03
C SER A 324 -9.51 -13.40 -20.11
N SER A 325 -9.07 -13.96 -18.99
CA SER A 325 -9.93 -14.73 -18.09
C SER A 325 -10.20 -14.04 -16.76
N THR A 326 -9.38 -13.09 -16.34
CA THR A 326 -9.51 -12.38 -15.07
C THR A 326 -9.12 -10.92 -15.22
N ARG A 327 -10.01 -10.03 -14.76
CA ARG A 327 -9.81 -8.58 -14.76
C ARG A 327 -10.13 -8.00 -13.38
N LEU A 328 -9.29 -7.06 -12.94
CA LEU A 328 -9.51 -6.22 -11.77
C LEU A 328 -9.93 -4.82 -12.22
N ILE A 329 -11.00 -4.33 -11.63
CA ILE A 329 -11.63 -3.05 -11.93
C ILE A 329 -11.65 -2.22 -10.66
N THR A 330 -11.20 -0.98 -10.79
CA THR A 330 -11.25 0.01 -9.71
C THR A 330 -12.20 1.14 -10.07
N LEU A 331 -13.14 1.45 -9.18
CA LEU A 331 -14.05 2.59 -9.32
C LEU A 331 -13.83 3.54 -8.16
N LYS A 332 -14.17 4.83 -8.35
CA LYS A 332 -14.15 5.85 -7.30
C LYS A 332 -15.35 6.78 -7.40
N ASN A 333 -15.80 7.30 -6.26
CA ASN A 333 -16.81 8.33 -6.16
C ASN A 333 -16.26 9.47 -5.29
N LEU A 334 -16.19 10.68 -5.83
CA LEU A 334 -15.62 11.86 -5.16
C LEU A 334 -16.72 12.88 -4.78
N SER A 335 -17.96 12.41 -4.62
CA SER A 335 -19.12 13.25 -4.31
C SER A 335 -19.89 12.73 -3.09
N TRP A 336 -20.81 13.56 -2.59
CA TRP A 336 -21.73 13.20 -1.50
C TRP A 336 -22.88 12.29 -1.94
N GLU A 337 -23.15 12.20 -3.25
CA GLU A 337 -24.22 11.37 -3.79
C GLU A 337 -23.73 9.96 -4.07
N LYS A 338 -24.61 8.96 -3.87
CA LYS A 338 -24.32 7.58 -4.26
C LYS A 338 -24.16 7.52 -5.77
N LYS A 339 -23.14 6.78 -6.24
CA LYS A 339 -22.92 6.55 -7.67
C LYS A 339 -23.25 5.10 -8.00
N ILE A 340 -24.17 4.89 -8.94
CA ILE A 340 -24.45 3.57 -9.51
C ILE A 340 -23.79 3.54 -10.90
N VAL A 341 -22.86 2.61 -11.08
CA VAL A 341 -22.14 2.41 -12.34
C VAL A 341 -22.68 1.15 -13.01
N GLU A 342 -23.27 1.29 -14.19
CA GLU A 342 -23.68 0.17 -15.04
C GLU A 342 -22.51 -0.23 -15.94
N ILE A 343 -21.90 -1.39 -15.69
CA ILE A 343 -20.74 -1.91 -16.42
C ILE A 343 -21.21 -2.97 -17.42
N ASP A 344 -20.88 -2.78 -18.70
CA ASP A 344 -20.98 -3.83 -19.72
C ASP A 344 -19.77 -4.77 -19.61
N ILE A 345 -20.04 -6.07 -19.47
CA ILE A 345 -18.99 -7.08 -19.29
C ILE A 345 -18.03 -7.12 -20.49
N LYS A 346 -18.52 -6.79 -21.69
CA LYS A 346 -17.71 -6.75 -22.93
C LYS A 346 -16.63 -5.69 -22.89
N ASP A 347 -16.83 -4.62 -22.11
CA ASP A 347 -15.86 -3.54 -22.02
C ASP A 347 -14.63 -3.94 -21.19
N LEU A 348 -14.75 -4.95 -20.33
CA LEU A 348 -13.72 -5.32 -19.36
C LEU A 348 -12.44 -5.90 -20.00
N GLY A 349 -12.52 -6.40 -21.23
CA GLY A 349 -11.40 -7.05 -21.91
C GLY A 349 -11.21 -8.52 -21.50
N LEU A 350 -12.30 -9.16 -21.08
CA LEU A 350 -12.41 -10.62 -20.98
C LEU A 350 -12.66 -11.23 -22.37
N GLU A 351 -12.32 -12.50 -22.55
CA GLU A 351 -12.65 -13.28 -23.74
C GLU A 351 -13.99 -13.99 -23.57
N ASP A 352 -14.85 -13.93 -24.59
CA ASP A 352 -16.09 -14.70 -24.62
C ASP A 352 -15.80 -16.18 -24.93
N ASN A 353 -15.76 -16.99 -23.88
CA ASN A 353 -15.53 -18.43 -23.96
C ASN A 353 -16.79 -19.25 -23.64
N GLY A 354 -17.97 -18.62 -23.59
CA GLY A 354 -19.24 -19.25 -23.22
C GLY A 354 -19.36 -19.62 -21.74
N GLN A 355 -18.42 -19.23 -20.88
CA GLN A 355 -18.52 -19.38 -19.42
C GLN A 355 -19.11 -18.12 -18.79
N ASN A 356 -19.80 -18.31 -17.67
CA ASN A 356 -20.27 -17.19 -16.87
C ASN A 356 -19.07 -16.45 -16.24
N VAL A 357 -19.23 -15.14 -16.10
CA VAL A 357 -18.26 -14.27 -15.44
C VAL A 357 -18.70 -14.09 -13.98
N SER A 358 -17.89 -14.56 -13.05
CA SER A 358 -18.06 -14.33 -11.62
C SER A 358 -17.56 -12.93 -11.26
N PHE A 359 -18.37 -12.16 -10.54
CA PHE A 359 -18.00 -10.87 -9.98
C PHE A 359 -17.86 -10.94 -8.47
N ARG A 360 -16.76 -10.38 -7.95
CA ARG A 360 -16.58 -10.17 -6.51
C ARG A 360 -15.94 -8.85 -6.19
N SER A 361 -16.35 -8.28 -5.06
CA SER A 361 -15.68 -7.12 -4.47
C SER A 361 -14.62 -7.59 -3.48
N TYR A 362 -13.47 -6.93 -3.46
CA TYR A 362 -12.43 -7.03 -2.43
C TYR A 362 -12.38 -5.78 -1.52
N HIS A 363 -12.88 -4.66 -2.01
CA HIS A 363 -12.91 -3.37 -1.32
C HIS A 363 -14.18 -2.60 -1.71
N PRO A 364 -14.93 -1.97 -0.78
CA PRO A 364 -14.63 -1.73 0.64
C PRO A 364 -14.70 -2.95 1.56
N THR A 365 -15.40 -3.99 1.13
CA THR A 365 -15.54 -5.26 1.85
C THR A 365 -15.49 -6.41 0.86
N GLN A 366 -15.24 -7.63 1.33
CA GLN A 366 -15.35 -8.79 0.45
C GLN A 366 -16.82 -9.15 0.26
N ARG A 367 -17.22 -9.40 -0.99
CA ARG A 367 -18.59 -9.80 -1.33
C ARG A 367 -18.63 -10.50 -2.68
N GLU A 368 -19.31 -11.64 -2.76
CA GLU A 368 -19.68 -12.22 -4.05
C GLU A 368 -20.89 -11.46 -4.62
N LEU A 369 -20.72 -10.88 -5.80
CA LEU A 369 -21.74 -10.04 -6.45
C LEU A 369 -22.67 -10.87 -7.34
N GLY A 370 -22.17 -11.97 -7.91
CA GLY A 370 -22.96 -12.91 -8.69
C GLY A 370 -22.17 -13.52 -9.86
N ASP A 371 -22.84 -14.38 -10.61
CA ASP A 371 -22.35 -14.98 -11.84
C ASP A 371 -23.27 -14.52 -12.98
N TYR A 372 -22.68 -14.02 -14.06
CA TYR A 372 -23.41 -13.35 -15.15
C TYR A 372 -22.98 -13.89 -16.51
N ASP A 373 -23.87 -13.83 -17.50
CA ASP A 373 -23.53 -14.17 -18.88
C ASP A 373 -22.64 -13.07 -19.47
N TYR A 374 -21.74 -13.40 -20.40
CA TYR A 374 -20.83 -12.42 -21.00
C TYR A 374 -21.54 -11.22 -21.68
N GLN A 375 -22.82 -11.39 -22.04
CA GLN A 375 -23.64 -10.37 -22.68
C GLN A 375 -24.35 -9.43 -21.68
N ASP A 376 -24.26 -9.72 -20.38
CA ASP A 376 -24.94 -8.97 -19.34
C ASP A 376 -24.27 -7.64 -19.00
N LYS A 377 -25.03 -6.82 -18.29
CA LYS A 377 -24.54 -5.63 -17.60
C LYS A 377 -24.73 -5.79 -16.10
N ILE A 378 -23.78 -5.28 -15.33
CA ILE A 378 -23.81 -5.32 -13.87
C ILE A 378 -23.87 -3.90 -13.29
N GLN A 379 -24.69 -3.71 -12.27
CA GLN A 379 -24.76 -2.44 -11.53
C GLN A 379 -23.89 -2.52 -10.28
N ILE A 380 -22.94 -1.61 -10.16
CA ILE A 380 -22.06 -1.46 -9.01
C ILE A 380 -22.36 -0.16 -8.29
N GLU A 381 -22.69 -0.24 -7.01
CA GLU A 381 -22.81 0.93 -6.14
C GLU A 381 -21.43 1.32 -5.60
N VAL A 382 -21.06 2.59 -5.79
CA VAL A 382 -19.86 3.21 -5.21
C VAL A 382 -20.30 4.30 -4.24
N LEU A 383 -20.07 4.05 -2.95
CA LEU A 383 -20.50 4.94 -1.87
C LEU A 383 -19.78 6.30 -1.91
N PRO A 384 -20.38 7.36 -1.34
CA PRO A 384 -19.78 8.69 -1.26
C PRO A 384 -18.35 8.68 -0.72
N PHE A 385 -17.42 9.30 -1.46
CA PHE A 385 -16.00 9.37 -1.13
C PHE A 385 -15.35 8.00 -0.89
N ARG A 386 -15.75 6.96 -1.63
CA ARG A 386 -15.12 5.63 -1.54
C ARG A 386 -14.56 5.19 -2.88
N ALA A 387 -13.61 4.28 -2.81
CA ALA A 387 -13.15 3.45 -3.91
C ALA A 387 -13.76 2.04 -3.81
N CYS A 388 -13.77 1.32 -4.92
CA CYS A 388 -14.10 -0.09 -5.00
C CYS A 388 -13.00 -0.85 -5.74
N LEU A 389 -12.70 -2.07 -5.30
CA LEU A 389 -11.89 -3.04 -6.04
C LEU A 389 -12.75 -4.27 -6.34
N ILE A 390 -12.86 -4.61 -7.62
CA ILE A 390 -13.73 -5.66 -8.12
C ILE A 390 -12.92 -6.60 -9.01
N GLU A 391 -13.09 -7.89 -8.82
CA GLU A 391 -12.62 -8.92 -9.75
C GLU A 391 -13.80 -9.42 -10.60
N ALA A 392 -13.58 -9.48 -11.91
CA ALA A 392 -14.41 -10.18 -12.87
C ALA A 392 -13.59 -11.34 -13.44
N SER A 393 -14.06 -12.58 -13.29
CA SER A 393 -13.29 -13.76 -13.71
C SER A 393 -14.17 -14.88 -14.25
N THR A 394 -13.71 -15.53 -15.33
CA THR A 394 -14.24 -16.82 -15.80
C THR A 394 -13.55 -18.01 -15.12
N VAL A 395 -12.50 -17.75 -14.34
CA VAL A 395 -11.80 -18.78 -13.57
C VAL A 395 -12.58 -19.08 -12.30
N LYS A 396 -12.91 -20.35 -12.11
CA LYS A 396 -13.61 -20.81 -10.92
C LYS A 396 -12.79 -20.53 -9.66
N ASN A 397 -13.43 -19.90 -8.68
CA ASN A 397 -12.82 -19.74 -7.35
C ASN A 397 -13.01 -21.01 -6.51
N GLU A 398 -11.91 -21.64 -6.12
CA GLU A 398 -11.90 -22.83 -5.25
C GLU A 398 -11.73 -22.49 -3.77
N GLU A 399 -11.48 -21.22 -3.45
CA GLU A 399 -11.37 -20.77 -2.08
C GLU A 399 -12.69 -20.86 -1.32
N LEU A 400 -12.59 -20.92 0.01
CA LEU A 400 -13.75 -20.75 0.87
C LEU A 400 -14.25 -19.30 0.76
N ILE A 401 -15.50 -19.15 0.35
CA ILE A 401 -16.20 -17.88 0.16
C ILE A 401 -17.54 -17.88 0.90
N LEU A 402 -18.02 -16.68 1.24
CA LEU A 402 -19.34 -16.46 1.82
C LEU A 402 -20.23 -15.69 0.83
N THR A 403 -21.48 -16.11 0.72
CA THR A 403 -22.52 -15.38 -0.02
C THR A 403 -23.62 -14.89 0.91
N GLY A 404 -24.35 -13.86 0.48
CA GLY A 404 -25.44 -13.25 1.26
C GLY A 404 -24.99 -12.27 2.34
N ILE A 405 -23.69 -11.97 2.44
CA ILE A 405 -23.14 -11.03 3.42
C ILE A 405 -21.86 -10.37 2.91
N ASP A 406 -21.57 -9.18 3.41
CA ASP A 406 -20.23 -8.59 3.33
C ASP A 406 -19.35 -9.24 4.38
N TYR A 407 -18.11 -9.55 4.03
CA TYR A 407 -17.19 -10.19 4.95
C TYR A 407 -15.77 -9.67 4.77
N PHE A 408 -14.91 -10.07 5.71
CA PHE A 408 -13.47 -9.91 5.60
C PHE A 408 -12.80 -11.21 6.05
N LYS A 409 -12.30 -11.98 5.07
CA LYS A 409 -11.46 -13.14 5.31
C LYS A 409 -10.04 -12.65 5.59
N HIS A 410 -9.57 -12.90 6.80
CA HIS A 410 -8.21 -12.55 7.20
C HIS A 410 -7.23 -13.34 6.34
N PRO A 411 -6.19 -12.68 5.79
CA PRO A 411 -5.06 -13.42 5.24
C PRO A 411 -4.37 -14.21 6.36
N SER A 412 -3.72 -15.32 6.02
CA SER A 412 -2.91 -16.08 6.98
C SER A 412 -1.77 -16.79 6.26
N ALA A 413 -0.61 -16.82 6.90
CA ALA A 413 0.49 -17.67 6.46
C ALA A 413 0.24 -19.16 6.79
N SER A 414 -0.60 -19.44 7.79
CA SER A 414 -1.00 -20.80 8.15
C SER A 414 -2.27 -21.21 7.41
N GLN A 415 -2.29 -22.44 6.90
CA GLN A 415 -3.50 -23.06 6.35
C GLN A 415 -4.31 -23.80 7.42
N ASP A 416 -3.83 -23.82 8.67
CA ASP A 416 -4.45 -24.55 9.78
C ASP A 416 -5.71 -23.88 10.28
N SER A 417 -5.95 -22.60 9.95
CA SER A 417 -7.25 -22.00 10.19
C SER A 417 -7.60 -20.85 9.26
N VAL A 418 -8.90 -20.63 9.08
CA VAL A 418 -9.46 -19.49 8.35
C VAL A 418 -10.29 -18.66 9.32
N ILE A 419 -9.96 -17.38 9.42
CA ILE A 419 -10.67 -16.38 10.23
C ILE A 419 -11.45 -15.47 9.29
N ILE A 420 -12.74 -15.30 9.55
CA ILE A 420 -13.64 -14.48 8.74
C ILE A 420 -14.46 -13.58 9.64
N ASP A 421 -14.35 -12.28 9.43
CA ASP A 421 -15.24 -11.30 10.02
C ASP A 421 -16.49 -11.15 9.17
N LEU A 422 -17.64 -11.36 9.78
CA LEU A 422 -18.95 -11.10 9.21
C LEU A 422 -19.31 -9.64 9.46
N LEU A 423 -19.64 -8.91 8.40
CA LEU A 423 -19.88 -7.48 8.44
C LEU A 423 -21.37 -7.18 8.21
N GLY A 424 -22.00 -6.57 9.21
CA GLY A 424 -23.40 -6.16 9.17
C GLY A 424 -23.64 -4.85 9.91
N PHE A 425 -24.78 -4.23 9.64
CA PHE A 425 -25.27 -3.13 10.46
C PHE A 425 -26.03 -3.64 11.67
N GLN A 426 -26.06 -2.83 12.73
CA GLN A 426 -26.86 -3.10 13.92
C GLN A 426 -28.32 -3.36 13.57
N GLY A 427 -28.93 -4.37 14.20
CA GLY A 427 -30.31 -4.79 13.95
C GLY A 427 -30.52 -5.64 12.70
N GLU A 428 -29.51 -5.82 11.84
CA GLU A 428 -29.63 -6.65 10.64
C GLU A 428 -29.65 -8.14 10.96
N GLU A 429 -30.41 -8.87 10.15
CA GLU A 429 -30.46 -10.32 10.16
C GLU A 429 -30.19 -10.84 8.76
N MET A 430 -29.14 -11.65 8.61
CA MET A 430 -28.66 -12.11 7.31
C MET A 430 -28.55 -13.63 7.28
N LYS A 431 -28.85 -14.20 6.10
CA LYS A 431 -28.64 -15.62 5.81
C LYS A 431 -27.37 -15.75 4.99
N ILE A 432 -26.39 -16.46 5.55
CA ILE A 432 -25.11 -16.71 4.89
C ILE A 432 -25.08 -18.12 4.33
N GLU A 433 -24.43 -18.27 3.19
CA GLU A 433 -24.06 -19.57 2.63
C GLU A 433 -22.54 -19.64 2.46
N VAL A 434 -21.95 -20.78 2.84
CA VAL A 434 -20.52 -21.06 2.69
C VAL A 434 -20.33 -21.96 1.49
N ARG A 435 -19.46 -21.54 0.57
CA ARG A 435 -19.03 -22.34 -0.60
C ARG A 435 -17.52 -22.60 -0.53
N GLY A 436 -17.06 -23.54 -1.36
CA GLY A 436 -15.68 -24.04 -1.38
C GLY A 436 -15.58 -25.48 -0.86
N ASP A 437 -14.35 -26.00 -0.80
CA ASP A 437 -14.08 -27.30 -0.21
C ASP A 437 -14.12 -27.21 1.32
N LEU A 438 -15.22 -27.69 1.90
CA LEU A 438 -15.42 -27.72 3.35
C LEU A 438 -14.92 -29.01 4.00
N ALA A 439 -14.56 -30.03 3.21
CA ALA A 439 -14.16 -31.34 3.74
C ALA A 439 -12.80 -31.28 4.46
N LYS A 440 -11.97 -30.27 4.16
CA LYS A 440 -10.69 -30.02 4.84
C LYS A 440 -10.81 -29.47 6.26
N TYR A 441 -12.02 -29.17 6.73
CA TYR A 441 -12.23 -28.55 8.03
C TYR A 441 -13.05 -29.44 8.97
N ASP A 442 -12.60 -29.56 10.22
CA ASP A 442 -13.27 -30.40 11.23
C ASP A 442 -14.18 -29.62 12.17
N ARG A 443 -13.99 -28.30 12.28
CA ARG A 443 -14.65 -27.46 13.28
C ARG A 443 -14.89 -26.06 12.74
N ALA A 444 -16.04 -25.48 13.10
CA ALA A 444 -16.35 -24.06 12.91
C ALA A 444 -16.85 -23.43 14.22
N VAL A 445 -16.39 -22.21 14.52
CA VAL A 445 -16.74 -21.46 15.74
C VAL A 445 -17.18 -20.06 15.36
N LEU A 446 -18.24 -19.54 16.00
CA LEU A 446 -18.68 -18.15 15.93
C LEU A 446 -18.77 -17.60 17.35
N GLU A 447 -18.03 -16.53 17.67
CA GLU A 447 -18.05 -15.89 19.01
C GLU A 447 -17.92 -16.90 20.16
N ASN A 448 -16.93 -17.81 20.07
CA ASN A 448 -16.68 -18.92 21.01
C ASN A 448 -17.74 -20.02 21.09
N LYS A 449 -18.77 -19.99 20.24
CA LYS A 449 -19.81 -21.05 20.15
C LYS A 449 -19.56 -21.95 18.96
N SER A 450 -19.64 -23.27 19.17
CA SER A 450 -19.52 -24.23 18.06
C SER A 450 -20.71 -24.10 17.11
N ILE A 451 -20.39 -23.91 15.82
CA ILE A 451 -21.35 -23.87 14.71
C ILE A 451 -21.00 -24.93 13.66
N SER A 452 -20.36 -26.03 14.06
CA SER A 452 -19.83 -27.05 13.15
C SER A 452 -20.88 -27.72 12.24
N LYS A 453 -22.18 -27.57 12.53
CA LYS A 453 -23.27 -27.92 11.60
C LYS A 453 -23.18 -27.13 10.28
N LEU A 454 -22.57 -25.95 10.28
CA LEU A 454 -22.31 -25.12 9.09
C LEU A 454 -21.51 -25.88 8.03
N LEU A 455 -20.55 -26.72 8.44
CA LEU A 455 -19.72 -27.49 7.52
C LEU A 455 -20.51 -28.52 6.70
N LYS A 456 -21.66 -28.98 7.24
CA LYS A 456 -22.57 -29.91 6.57
C LYS A 456 -23.72 -29.20 5.85
N ASN A 457 -24.38 -28.28 6.54
CA ASN A 457 -25.60 -27.62 6.06
C ASN A 457 -25.30 -26.42 5.14
N ARG A 458 -24.05 -25.95 5.14
CA ARG A 458 -23.55 -24.79 4.37
C ARG A 458 -24.24 -23.46 4.63
N GLN A 459 -25.26 -23.41 5.48
CA GLN A 459 -26.04 -22.21 5.74
C GLN A 459 -26.03 -21.86 7.23
N LEU A 460 -25.98 -20.57 7.51
CA LEU A 460 -26.10 -20.02 8.86
C LEU A 460 -26.93 -18.74 8.83
N LYS A 461 -27.68 -18.50 9.89
CA LYS A 461 -28.41 -17.25 10.10
C LYS A 461 -27.68 -16.43 11.16
N VAL A 462 -27.40 -15.17 10.86
CA VAL A 462 -26.59 -14.30 11.70
C VAL A 462 -27.39 -13.03 11.99
N LYS A 463 -27.46 -12.66 13.28
CA LYS A 463 -28.12 -11.45 13.74
C LYS A 463 -27.10 -10.52 14.38
N PHE A 464 -27.12 -9.26 13.98
CA PHE A 464 -26.32 -8.18 14.53
C PHE A 464 -27.14 -7.43 15.59
N GLU A 465 -26.54 -7.22 16.76
CA GLU A 465 -27.23 -6.57 17.88
C GLU A 465 -27.38 -5.06 17.65
N GLY A 466 -28.30 -4.43 18.39
CA GLY A 466 -28.60 -2.99 18.31
C GLY A 466 -29.78 -2.64 17.41
N GLU A 467 -30.11 -1.35 17.35
CA GLU A 467 -31.24 -0.81 16.60
C GLU A 467 -30.84 -0.43 15.17
N PRO A 468 -31.65 -0.72 14.13
CA PRO A 468 -31.36 -0.32 12.77
C PRO A 468 -31.09 1.19 12.63
N PHE A 469 -30.16 1.55 11.74
CA PHE A 469 -29.93 2.96 11.43
C PHE A 469 -31.15 3.57 10.73
N VAL A 470 -31.56 4.77 11.17
CA VAL A 470 -32.64 5.54 10.53
C VAL A 470 -32.19 6.15 9.20
N TYR A 471 -30.90 6.46 9.08
CA TYR A 471 -30.32 7.08 7.89
C TYR A 471 -28.98 6.46 7.54
N ASP A 472 -28.58 6.60 6.28
CA ASP A 472 -27.25 6.19 5.81
C ASP A 472 -26.13 6.81 6.65
N TYR A 473 -25.12 6.00 6.97
CA TYR A 473 -23.99 6.42 7.81
C TYR A 473 -23.07 7.43 7.10
N HIS A 474 -23.14 7.52 5.78
CA HIS A 474 -22.32 8.39 4.93
C HIS A 474 -23.11 9.62 4.41
N ARG A 475 -24.29 9.90 4.97
CA ARG A 475 -25.14 10.99 4.50
C ARG A 475 -24.48 12.35 4.71
N LYS A 476 -24.73 13.29 3.79
CA LYS A 476 -24.42 14.70 3.99
C LYS A 476 -25.35 15.27 5.06
N ILE A 477 -24.79 15.90 6.10
CA ILE A 477 -25.58 16.46 7.22
C ILE A 477 -26.15 17.84 6.87
N GLY A 478 -25.44 18.62 6.05
CA GLY A 478 -25.91 19.92 5.61
C GLY A 478 -24.89 20.64 4.73
N GLU A 479 -25.25 21.86 4.31
CA GLU A 479 -24.36 22.80 3.63
C GLU A 479 -24.15 24.00 4.53
N MET A 480 -22.89 24.39 4.72
CA MET A 480 -22.58 25.63 5.42
C MET A 480 -22.91 26.81 4.50
N GLN A 481 -23.67 27.77 5.02
CA GLN A 481 -23.95 29.00 4.31
C GLN A 481 -22.93 30.06 4.71
N LYS A 482 -22.51 30.86 3.74
CA LYS A 482 -21.70 32.04 4.04
C LYS A 482 -22.54 33.02 4.86
N VAL A 483 -21.99 33.47 5.98
CA VAL A 483 -22.59 34.49 6.84
C VAL A 483 -21.69 35.73 6.89
N ASP A 484 -22.24 36.87 7.32
CA ASP A 484 -21.44 38.05 7.63
C ASP A 484 -20.47 37.74 8.77
N VAL A 485 -19.29 38.37 8.74
CA VAL A 485 -18.28 38.22 9.80
C VAL A 485 -18.86 38.83 11.08
N PRO A 486 -19.00 38.05 12.17
CA PRO A 486 -19.61 38.55 13.39
C PRO A 486 -18.68 39.53 14.12
N GLU A 487 -19.25 40.40 14.95
CA GLU A 487 -18.48 41.42 15.69
C GLU A 487 -17.44 40.82 16.65
N ASP A 488 -17.68 39.59 17.13
CA ASP A 488 -16.84 38.83 18.05
C ASP A 488 -15.86 37.86 17.34
N VAL A 489 -15.64 38.01 16.03
CA VAL A 489 -14.78 37.10 15.22
C VAL A 489 -13.39 36.89 15.82
N VAL A 490 -12.79 37.92 16.42
CA VAL A 490 -11.47 37.82 17.04
C VAL A 490 -11.51 36.84 18.22
N SER A 491 -12.54 36.96 19.08
CA SER A 491 -12.72 36.07 20.22
C SER A 491 -13.04 34.64 19.79
N LEU A 492 -13.87 34.46 18.75
CA LEU A 492 -14.14 33.15 18.17
C LEU A 492 -12.88 32.51 17.58
N TYR A 493 -12.06 33.29 16.88
CA TYR A 493 -10.79 32.83 16.32
C TYR A 493 -9.80 32.44 17.41
N GLU A 494 -9.59 33.29 18.43
CA GLU A 494 -8.69 32.99 19.56
C GLU A 494 -9.13 31.74 20.33
N ALA A 495 -10.43 31.60 20.63
CA ALA A 495 -10.97 30.41 21.26
C ALA A 495 -10.73 29.17 20.38
N THR A 496 -10.92 29.30 19.06
CA THR A 496 -10.65 28.20 18.13
C THR A 496 -9.16 27.84 18.12
N GLN A 497 -8.25 28.81 18.02
CA GLN A 497 -6.81 28.56 18.03
C GLN A 497 -6.33 27.92 19.35
N PHE A 498 -6.93 28.31 20.47
CA PHE A 498 -6.62 27.74 21.78
C PHE A 498 -7.11 26.29 21.93
N GLU A 499 -8.26 25.96 21.34
CA GLU A 499 -8.84 24.60 21.33
C GLU A 499 -8.21 23.69 20.27
N VAL A 500 -7.54 24.24 19.25
CA VAL A 500 -6.87 23.45 18.22
C VAL A 500 -5.74 22.66 18.87
N ASP A 501 -5.89 21.34 18.87
CA ASP A 501 -4.81 20.41 19.16
C ASP A 501 -3.66 20.73 18.21
N ASN A 502 -2.51 21.11 18.76
CA ASN A 502 -1.29 21.46 18.02
C ASN A 502 -0.21 20.37 18.12
N ASN A 503 -0.55 19.19 18.64
CA ASN A 503 0.37 18.05 18.70
C ASN A 503 0.69 17.55 17.28
N SER A 504 1.80 16.85 17.08
CA SER A 504 2.14 16.28 15.77
C SER A 504 1.06 15.33 15.26
N LEU A 505 0.94 15.22 13.93
CA LEU A 505 -0.04 14.35 13.29
C LEU A 505 0.23 12.88 13.67
N GLU A 506 1.49 12.49 13.85
CA GLU A 506 1.89 11.17 14.33
C GLU A 506 1.40 10.89 15.76
N ALA A 507 1.50 11.84 16.68
CA ALA A 507 0.98 11.68 18.04
C ALA A 507 -0.55 11.52 18.05
N ARG A 508 -1.25 12.26 17.19
CA ARG A 508 -2.70 12.11 16.98
C ARG A 508 -3.04 10.74 16.39
N SER A 509 -2.26 10.27 15.41
CA SER A 509 -2.39 8.94 14.82
C SER A 509 -2.15 7.82 15.84
N LEU A 510 -1.17 7.97 16.74
CA LEU A 510 -0.96 7.04 17.85
C LEU A 510 -2.17 7.00 18.78
N LYS A 511 -2.68 8.17 19.20
CA LYS A 511 -3.89 8.27 20.03
C LYS A 511 -5.11 7.64 19.36
N ARG A 512 -5.29 7.86 18.06
CA ARG A 512 -6.34 7.25 17.24
C ARG A 512 -6.21 5.73 17.17
N SER A 513 -4.99 5.21 17.21
CA SER A 513 -4.72 3.77 17.13
C SER A 513 -4.95 3.04 18.43
N GLY A 514 -4.75 3.72 19.56
CA GLY A 514 -4.82 3.11 20.88
C GLY A 514 -3.71 2.08 21.12
N ASP A 515 -3.86 1.33 22.20
CA ASP A 515 -2.88 0.32 22.61
C ASP A 515 -2.82 -0.83 21.60
N THR A 516 -1.62 -1.35 21.38
CA THR A 516 -1.40 -2.55 20.57
C THR A 516 -1.11 -3.75 21.46
N LYS A 517 -1.61 -4.92 21.07
CA LYS A 517 -1.26 -6.19 21.73
C LYS A 517 -0.03 -6.86 21.10
N PHE A 518 0.50 -6.31 20.00
CA PHE A 518 1.55 -6.93 19.21
C PHE A 518 2.92 -6.32 19.55
N PRO A 519 3.87 -7.10 20.09
CA PRO A 519 5.18 -6.58 20.49
C PRO A 519 5.96 -5.91 19.34
N ALA A 520 5.86 -6.43 18.12
CA ALA A 520 6.54 -5.86 16.96
C ALA A 520 5.99 -4.46 16.59
N VAL A 521 4.68 -4.25 16.76
CA VAL A 521 4.04 -2.95 16.54
C VAL A 521 4.47 -1.97 17.62
N GLN A 522 4.47 -2.39 18.89
CA GLN A 522 4.93 -1.54 19.99
C GLN A 522 6.40 -1.13 19.81
N ALA A 523 7.28 -2.08 19.48
CA ALA A 523 8.69 -1.80 19.28
C ALA A 523 8.95 -0.80 18.14
N ALA A 524 8.19 -0.88 17.04
CA ALA A 524 8.31 0.09 15.94
C ALA A 524 7.75 1.49 16.31
N ARG A 525 6.69 1.55 17.13
CA ARG A 525 6.19 2.80 17.71
C ARG A 525 7.23 3.44 18.63
N ASP A 526 7.79 2.66 19.55
CA ASP A 526 8.82 3.13 20.49
C ASP A 526 10.06 3.63 19.73
N ALA A 527 10.53 2.86 18.75
CA ALA A 527 11.65 3.25 17.89
C ALA A 527 11.41 4.57 17.14
N PHE A 528 10.16 4.92 16.82
CA PHE A 528 9.80 6.22 16.25
C PHE A 528 9.77 7.33 17.30
N PHE A 529 9.01 7.16 18.38
CA PHE A 529 8.73 8.22 19.36
C PHE A 529 9.89 8.49 20.33
N GLU A 530 10.80 7.53 20.53
CA GLU A 530 11.99 7.68 21.38
C GLU A 530 13.18 8.33 20.65
N GLN A 531 13.01 8.66 19.36
CA GLN A 531 14.02 9.42 18.63
C GLN A 531 14.27 10.75 19.34
N LYS A 532 15.53 11.01 19.69
CA LYS A 532 15.93 12.24 20.38
C LYS A 532 15.46 13.50 19.63
N GLN A 533 15.47 13.48 18.31
CA GLN A 533 15.00 14.59 17.47
C GLN A 533 13.51 14.83 17.61
N PHE A 534 12.70 13.77 17.70
CA PHE A 534 11.26 13.89 17.92
C PHE A 534 11.00 14.50 19.29
N LEU A 535 11.60 13.93 20.35
CA LEU A 535 11.47 14.42 21.72
C LEU A 535 11.88 15.89 21.85
N ASN A 536 13.03 16.28 21.28
CA ASN A 536 13.52 17.66 21.32
C ASN A 536 12.61 18.68 20.59
N ARG A 537 11.70 18.23 19.72
CA ARG A 537 10.78 19.10 18.98
C ARG A 537 9.38 19.17 19.62
N GLU A 538 9.01 18.14 20.38
CA GLU A 538 7.73 18.07 21.11
C GLU A 538 7.81 18.63 22.53
N THR A 539 9.01 18.72 23.12
CA THR A 539 9.30 19.43 24.37
C THR A 539 9.72 20.86 24.12
#